data_AF-A0A7G9Z064-F1
#
_entry.id   AF-A0A7G9Z064-F1
#
_cell.length_a   1.000
_cell.length_b   1.000
_cell.length_c   1.000
_cell.angle_alpha   90.00
_cell.angle_beta   90.00
_cell.angle_gamma   90.00
#
_symmetry.space_group_name_H-M   'P 1'
#
loop_
_entity.id
_entity.type
_entity.pdbx_description
1 polymer ?
#
loop_
_entity_poly.entity_id
_entity_poly.type
_entity_poly.pdbx_seq_one_letter_code
_entity_poly.pdbx_strand_id
1 'polypeptide(L)'
;MLTLSAAEIVGQQLKKGVVVVLESTVYPGVTEEIIAPILDLENKSGLKCGADFKIGYSPERINLSDEAHALDKITKIVAGMDEETTETLAELYGLITNIYKAKDIKTAEAAKVIEDIQRDLNIALMNELAIIFYPLSKRINTV
;
A
#
# COMPACT_ATOMS: atom_id res chain seq x y z
N MET A 1 -13.50 0.42 -8.19
CA MET A 1 -13.92 1.59 -8.99
C MET A 1 -14.04 2.88 -8.16
N LEU A 2 -13.52 2.94 -6.91
CA LEU A 2 -13.50 4.17 -6.09
C LEU A 2 -12.20 4.96 -6.24
N THR A 3 -11.07 4.28 -6.41
CA THR A 3 -9.76 4.89 -6.59
C THR A 3 -9.66 5.72 -7.88
N LEU A 4 -10.40 5.31 -8.92
CA LEU A 4 -10.41 6.00 -10.22
C LEU A 4 -11.15 7.34 -10.14
N SER A 5 -12.35 7.36 -9.54
CA SER A 5 -13.10 8.60 -9.36
C SER A 5 -12.38 9.57 -8.41
N ALA A 6 -11.66 9.05 -7.40
CA ALA A 6 -10.79 9.88 -6.56
C ALA A 6 -9.65 10.51 -7.39
N ALA A 7 -9.01 9.74 -8.28
CA ALA A 7 -7.97 10.26 -9.17
C ALA A 7 -8.52 11.34 -10.12
N GLU A 8 -9.74 11.19 -10.64
CA GLU A 8 -10.38 12.22 -11.47
C GLU A 8 -10.57 13.54 -10.71
N ILE A 9 -11.11 13.46 -9.48
CA ILE A 9 -11.33 14.64 -8.62
C ILE A 9 -10.00 15.32 -8.28
N VAL A 10 -8.98 14.54 -7.91
CA VAL A 10 -7.64 15.06 -7.60
C VAL A 10 -7.00 15.70 -8.84
N GLY A 11 -7.11 15.05 -10.00
CA GLY A 11 -6.60 15.55 -11.28
C GLY A 11 -7.11 16.96 -11.60
N GLN A 12 -8.40 17.21 -11.36
CA GLN A 12 -9.03 18.52 -11.59
C GLN A 12 -8.51 19.64 -10.67
N GLN A 13 -7.83 19.31 -9.56
CA GLN A 13 -7.33 20.25 -8.56
C GLN A 13 -5.79 20.29 -8.48
N LEU A 14 -5.09 19.63 -9.41
CA LEU A 14 -3.64 19.55 -9.40
C LEU A 14 -2.97 20.94 -9.50
N LYS A 15 -1.87 21.08 -8.76
CA LYS A 15 -0.99 22.25 -8.77
C LYS A 15 0.42 21.80 -9.12
N LYS A 16 1.21 22.71 -9.69
CA LYS A 16 2.62 22.45 -9.93
C LYS A 16 3.38 22.26 -8.61
N GLY A 17 4.28 21.27 -8.57
CA GLY A 17 5.14 20.93 -7.45
C GLY A 17 4.52 19.98 -6.42
N VAL A 18 3.31 19.45 -6.66
CA VAL A 18 2.68 18.50 -5.73
C VAL A 18 3.14 17.07 -5.96
N VAL A 19 3.07 16.25 -4.91
CA VAL A 19 3.20 14.79 -4.98
C VAL A 19 1.85 14.16 -4.64
N VAL A 20 1.32 13.32 -5.52
CA VAL A 20 0.10 12.55 -5.28
C VAL A 20 0.48 11.15 -4.80
N VAL A 21 0.03 10.77 -3.62
CA VAL A 21 0.36 9.46 -3.03
C VAL A 21 -0.89 8.58 -3.03
N LEU A 22 -0.74 7.36 -3.57
CA LEU A 22 -1.77 6.34 -3.47
C LEU A 22 -1.50 5.44 -2.26
N GLU A 23 -2.50 5.30 -1.37
CA GLU A 23 -2.40 4.44 -0.18
C GLU A 23 -3.32 3.20 -0.23
N SER A 24 -4.26 3.16 -1.18
CA SER A 24 -5.16 2.02 -1.38
C SER A 24 -4.41 0.81 -1.91
N THR A 25 -4.74 -0.39 -1.42
CA THR A 25 -4.22 -1.64 -2.00
C THR A 25 -4.65 -1.77 -3.47
N VAL A 26 -3.67 -1.94 -4.34
CA VAL A 26 -3.85 -2.11 -5.78
C VAL A 26 -2.92 -3.20 -6.32
N TYR A 27 -3.19 -3.66 -7.54
CA TYR A 27 -2.30 -4.57 -8.24
C TYR A 27 -1.03 -3.85 -8.73
N PRO A 28 0.09 -4.58 -8.93
CA PRO A 28 1.30 -4.00 -9.48
C PRO A 28 1.05 -3.32 -10.84
N GLY A 29 1.46 -2.07 -10.96
CA GLY A 29 1.30 -1.22 -12.14
C GLY A 29 0.16 -0.19 -12.05
N VAL A 30 -0.76 -0.29 -11.09
CA VAL A 30 -1.95 0.59 -11.09
C VAL A 30 -1.59 2.06 -10.90
N THR A 31 -0.65 2.38 -10.01
CA THR A 31 -0.26 3.79 -9.76
C THR A 31 0.30 4.47 -11.01
N GLU A 32 1.19 3.78 -11.75
CA GLU A 32 1.88 4.35 -12.91
C GLU A 32 1.09 4.19 -14.21
N GLU A 33 0.43 3.04 -14.42
CA GLU A 33 -0.18 2.69 -15.71
C GLU A 33 -1.66 3.10 -15.79
N ILE A 34 -2.30 3.42 -14.66
CA ILE A 34 -3.72 3.79 -14.61
C ILE A 34 -3.92 5.15 -13.95
N ILE A 35 -3.40 5.35 -12.74
CA ILE A 35 -3.67 6.57 -11.97
C ILE A 35 -2.96 7.78 -12.56
N ALA A 36 -1.67 7.67 -12.90
CA ALA A 36 -0.94 8.76 -13.54
C ALA A 36 -1.58 9.26 -14.85
N PRO A 37 -1.99 8.39 -15.80
CA PRO A 37 -2.71 8.82 -16.99
C PRO A 37 -4.02 9.58 -16.70
N ILE A 38 -4.78 9.16 -15.68
CA ILE A 38 -6.01 9.87 -15.27
C ILE A 38 -5.69 11.26 -14.74
N LEU A 39 -4.67 11.37 -13.88
CA LEU A 39 -4.21 12.66 -13.34
C LEU A 39 -3.75 13.61 -14.47
N ASP A 40 -3.05 13.07 -15.47
CA ASP A 40 -2.61 13.82 -16.65
C ASP A 40 -3.76 14.27 -17.56
N LEU A 41 -4.84 13.48 -17.64
CA LEU A 41 -6.00 13.76 -18.49
C LEU A 41 -6.95 14.79 -17.86
N GLU A 42 -7.22 14.65 -16.56
CA GLU A 42 -8.26 15.41 -15.86
C GLU A 42 -7.80 16.79 -15.40
N ASN A 43 -6.49 17.05 -15.43
CA ASN A 43 -5.98 18.35 -15.09
C ASN A 43 -6.20 19.36 -16.24
N LYS A 44 -7.00 20.39 -15.97
CA LYS A 44 -7.32 21.44 -16.95
C LYS A 44 -6.15 22.40 -17.20
N SER A 45 -5.11 22.31 -16.38
CA SER A 45 -3.94 23.18 -16.43
C SER A 45 -2.84 22.68 -17.38
N GLY A 46 -2.98 21.48 -17.95
CA GLY A 46 -2.00 20.89 -18.86
C GLY A 46 -0.68 20.46 -18.20
N LEU A 47 -0.68 20.29 -16.87
CA LEU A 47 0.44 19.79 -16.09
C LEU A 47 0.75 18.34 -16.48
N LYS A 48 2.04 17.98 -16.41
CA LYS A 48 2.51 16.63 -16.73
C LYS A 48 3.14 15.92 -15.54
N CYS A 49 2.75 14.68 -15.33
CA CYS A 49 3.36 13.78 -14.37
C CYS A 49 4.87 13.63 -14.67
N GLY A 50 5.69 13.69 -13.62
CA GLY A 50 7.15 13.66 -13.68
C GLY A 50 7.81 15.00 -14.00
N ALA A 51 7.10 15.95 -14.63
CA ALA A 51 7.64 17.27 -14.97
C ALA A 51 7.09 18.39 -14.07
N ASP A 52 5.79 18.40 -13.85
CA ASP A 52 5.10 19.44 -13.09
C ASP A 52 4.54 18.96 -11.77
N PHE A 53 4.19 17.67 -11.65
CA PHE A 53 3.80 17.03 -10.40
C PHE A 53 4.34 15.61 -10.39
N LYS A 54 4.41 14.99 -9.22
CA LYS A 54 4.95 13.65 -9.05
C LYS A 54 3.94 12.71 -8.40
N ILE A 55 4.22 11.42 -8.47
CA ILE A 55 3.39 10.38 -7.85
C ILE A 55 4.23 9.47 -6.96
N GLY A 56 3.57 8.86 -5.99
CA GLY A 56 4.15 7.80 -5.17
C GLY A 56 3.09 6.87 -4.62
N TYR A 57 3.55 5.85 -3.90
CA TYR A 57 2.73 4.82 -3.30
C TYR A 57 3.22 4.53 -1.89
N SER A 58 2.28 4.43 -0.96
CA SER A 58 2.56 4.00 0.41
C SER A 58 1.34 3.26 0.96
N PRO A 59 1.33 1.92 0.92
CA PRO A 59 0.15 1.15 1.30
C PRO A 59 -0.18 1.39 2.77
N GLU A 60 -1.48 1.38 3.06
CA GLU A 60 -1.93 1.48 4.44
C GLU A 60 -1.54 0.22 5.25
N ARG A 61 -1.04 0.44 6.48
CA ARG A 61 -0.67 -0.62 7.43
C ARG A 61 -1.02 -0.19 8.85
N ILE A 62 -2.30 -0.25 9.20
CA ILE A 62 -2.77 -0.02 10.57
C ILE A 62 -3.44 -1.29 11.10
N ASN A 63 -2.98 -1.77 12.25
CA ASN A 63 -3.59 -2.89 12.97
C ASN A 63 -4.35 -2.34 14.19
N LEU A 64 -5.62 -1.96 14.00
CA LEU A 64 -6.43 -1.24 15.01
C LEU A 64 -6.74 -2.04 16.28
N SER A 65 -6.51 -3.36 16.27
CA SER A 65 -6.84 -4.28 17.36
C SER A 65 -5.66 -4.61 18.28
N ASP A 66 -4.48 -4.05 18.04
CA ASP A 66 -3.26 -4.46 18.73
C ASP A 66 -2.43 -3.26 19.21
N GLU A 67 -2.58 -2.89 20.48
CA GLU A 67 -1.82 -1.82 21.14
C GLU A 67 -0.30 -2.10 21.13
N ALA A 68 0.14 -3.35 20.96
CA ALA A 68 1.56 -3.68 20.84
C ALA A 68 2.15 -3.26 19.49
N HIS A 69 1.33 -3.19 18.44
CA HIS A 69 1.66 -2.75 17.08
C HIS A 69 1.11 -1.34 16.79
N ALA A 70 1.32 -0.43 17.74
CA ALA A 70 1.02 0.99 17.57
C ALA A 70 1.70 1.59 16.32
N LEU A 71 1.11 2.66 15.78
CA LEU A 71 1.46 3.26 14.48
C LEU A 71 2.94 3.66 14.38
N ASP A 72 3.57 4.01 15.50
CA ASP A 72 4.99 4.37 15.66
C ASP A 72 5.96 3.17 15.53
N LYS A 73 5.46 1.94 15.66
CA LYS A 73 6.27 0.71 15.65
C LYS A 73 6.23 -0.05 14.32
N ILE A 74 5.30 0.30 13.42
CA ILE A 74 5.12 -0.37 12.14
C ILE A 74 6.12 0.19 11.11
N THR A 75 6.79 -0.66 10.35
CA THR A 75 7.58 -0.17 9.21
C THR A 75 6.67 0.08 8.00
N LYS A 76 6.47 1.35 7.63
CA LYS A 76 5.68 1.76 6.46
C LYS A 76 6.55 1.70 5.20
N ILE A 77 5.99 1.12 4.14
CA ILE A 77 6.65 1.05 2.84
C ILE A 77 6.38 2.35 2.10
N VAL A 78 7.39 2.94 1.48
CA VAL A 78 7.24 4.09 0.59
C VAL A 78 7.98 3.85 -0.71
N ALA A 79 7.41 4.30 -1.82
CA ALA A 79 8.05 4.38 -3.12
C ALA A 79 7.53 5.60 -3.88
N GLY A 80 8.44 6.43 -4.38
CA GLY A 80 8.13 7.47 -5.34
C GLY A 80 8.39 7.01 -6.78
N MET A 81 7.90 7.78 -7.75
CA MET A 81 8.21 7.54 -9.17
C MET A 81 9.69 7.78 -9.52
N ASP A 82 10.40 8.51 -8.65
CA ASP A 82 11.84 8.73 -8.71
C ASP A 82 12.44 8.76 -7.29
N GLU A 83 13.77 8.81 -7.21
CA GLU A 83 14.51 8.81 -5.95
C GLU A 83 14.19 10.03 -5.09
N GLU A 84 14.13 11.23 -5.69
CA GLU A 84 13.78 12.48 -5.00
C GLU A 84 12.40 12.41 -4.34
N THR A 85 11.41 11.86 -5.04
CA THR A 85 10.06 11.66 -4.52
C THR A 85 10.09 10.65 -3.39
N THR A 86 10.86 9.56 -3.53
CA THR A 86 10.97 8.53 -2.50
C THR A 86 11.55 9.09 -1.21
N GLU A 87 12.59 9.93 -1.29
CA GLU A 87 13.15 10.60 -0.10
C GLU A 87 12.15 11.59 0.50
N THR A 88 11.46 12.39 -0.32
CA THR A 88 10.41 13.32 0.15
C THR A 88 9.32 12.58 0.93
N LEU A 89 8.88 11.44 0.42
CA LEU A 89 7.88 10.61 1.12
C LEU A 89 8.44 9.95 2.37
N ALA A 90 9.70 9.50 2.34
CA ALA A 90 10.36 8.94 3.51
C ALA A 90 10.52 9.96 4.64
N GLU A 91 10.85 11.21 4.32
CA GLU A 91 10.89 12.31 5.29
C GLU A 91 9.50 12.57 5.87
N LEU A 92 8.47 12.69 5.01
CA LEU A 92 7.10 12.97 5.44
C LEU A 92 6.54 11.89 6.37
N TYR A 93 6.53 10.63 5.93
CA TYR A 93 5.99 9.54 6.73
C TYR A 93 6.93 9.15 7.89
N GLY A 94 8.22 9.46 7.78
CA GLY A 94 9.22 9.26 8.84
C GLY A 94 8.96 10.07 10.10
N LEU A 95 8.15 11.13 10.01
CA LEU A 95 7.73 11.93 11.18
C LEU A 95 6.85 11.15 12.16
N ILE A 96 6.17 10.09 11.69
CA ILE A 96 5.21 9.32 12.49
C ILE A 96 5.65 7.88 12.71
N THR A 97 6.57 7.34 11.90
CA THR A 97 6.93 5.91 11.98
C THR A 97 8.23 5.56 11.25
N ASN A 98 8.64 4.28 11.30
CA ASN A 98 9.81 3.77 10.60
C ASN A 98 9.51 3.52 9.12
N ILE A 99 10.49 3.77 8.24
CA ILE A 99 10.30 3.70 6.78
C ILE A 99 11.15 2.62 6.14
N TYR A 100 10.53 1.84 5.24
CA TYR A 100 11.21 1.02 4.26
C TYR A 100 11.03 1.62 2.87
N LYS A 101 12.12 2.07 2.26
CA LYS A 101 12.13 2.58 0.88
C LYS A 101 12.18 1.40 -0.08
N ALA A 102 11.09 1.15 -0.80
CA ALA A 102 11.08 0.14 -1.84
C ALA A 102 11.81 0.65 -3.10
N LYS A 103 12.25 -0.29 -3.94
CA LYS A 103 13.02 0.00 -5.15
C LYS A 103 12.25 0.88 -6.14
N ASP A 104 10.97 0.59 -6.32
CA ASP A 104 10.06 1.25 -7.24
C ASP A 104 8.60 1.03 -6.79
N ILE A 105 7.68 1.81 -7.34
CA ILE A 105 6.24 1.76 -6.98
C ILE A 105 5.67 0.37 -7.21
N LYS A 106 5.98 -0.25 -8.35
CA LYS A 106 5.50 -1.59 -8.71
C LYS A 106 5.95 -2.66 -7.71
N THR A 107 7.18 -2.57 -7.20
CA THR A 107 7.70 -3.44 -6.14
C THR A 107 6.93 -3.23 -4.84
N ALA A 108 6.62 -1.99 -4.47
CA ALA A 108 5.84 -1.69 -3.26
C ALA A 108 4.40 -2.21 -3.35
N GLU A 109 3.75 -2.06 -4.51
CA GLU A 109 2.42 -2.63 -4.79
C GLU A 109 2.45 -4.16 -4.70
N ALA A 110 3.45 -4.80 -5.33
CA ALA A 110 3.61 -6.26 -5.30
C ALA A 110 3.87 -6.79 -3.89
N ALA A 111 4.72 -6.12 -3.11
CA ALA A 111 5.00 -6.50 -1.73
C ALA A 111 3.71 -6.54 -0.89
N LYS A 112 2.81 -5.57 -1.09
CA LYS A 112 1.54 -5.51 -0.38
C LYS A 112 0.61 -6.67 -0.76
N VAL A 113 0.50 -6.99 -2.05
CA VAL A 113 -0.30 -8.13 -2.52
C VAL A 113 0.24 -9.46 -1.97
N ILE A 114 1.57 -9.64 -1.96
CA ILE A 114 2.20 -10.86 -1.42
C ILE A 114 1.95 -11.00 0.09
N GLU A 115 2.04 -9.91 0.85
CA GLU A 115 1.72 -9.89 2.28
C GLU A 115 0.29 -10.39 2.54
N ASP A 116 -0.68 -9.86 1.81
CA ASP A 116 -2.09 -10.22 1.97
C ASP A 116 -2.33 -11.71 1.61
N ILE A 117 -1.73 -12.19 0.51
CA ILE A 117 -1.79 -13.61 0.11
C ILE A 117 -1.18 -14.52 1.18
N GLN A 118 -0.03 -14.15 1.74
CA GLN A 118 0.65 -14.96 2.75
C GLN A 118 -0.21 -15.08 4.03
N ARG A 119 -0.88 -13.99 4.44
CA ARG A 119 -1.80 -14.00 5.57
C ARG A 119 -2.99 -14.95 5.33
N ASP A 120 -3.62 -14.87 4.17
CA ASP A 120 -4.78 -15.70 3.84
C ASP A 120 -4.40 -17.19 3.78
N LEU A 121 -3.25 -17.51 3.19
CA LEU A 121 -2.74 -18.88 3.15
C LEU A 121 -2.48 -19.44 4.54
N ASN A 122 -1.90 -18.64 5.44
CA ASN A 122 -1.65 -19.05 6.82
C ASN A 122 -2.95 -19.30 7.60
N ILE A 123 -3.96 -18.46 7.43
CA ILE A 123 -5.27 -18.65 8.05
C ILE A 123 -5.93 -19.92 7.52
N ALA A 124 -5.94 -20.12 6.21
CA ALA A 124 -6.51 -21.32 5.59
C ALA A 124 -5.82 -22.60 6.09
N LEU A 125 -4.49 -22.60 6.14
CA LEU A 125 -3.70 -23.72 6.66
C LEU A 125 -4.06 -24.04 8.11
N MET A 126 -4.12 -23.04 8.99
CA MET A 126 -4.44 -23.27 10.41
C MET A 126 -5.87 -23.79 10.59
N ASN A 127 -6.83 -23.32 9.80
CA ASN A 127 -8.20 -23.83 9.81
C ASN A 127 -8.25 -25.30 9.39
N GLU A 128 -7.54 -25.68 8.32
CA GLU A 128 -7.48 -27.08 7.86
C GLU A 128 -6.81 -27.99 8.91
N LEU A 129 -5.69 -27.55 9.50
CA LEU A 129 -5.05 -28.29 10.59
C LEU A 129 -5.98 -28.46 11.79
N ALA A 130 -6.73 -27.41 12.18
CA ALA A 130 -7.68 -27.50 13.28
C ALA A 130 -8.75 -28.58 13.01
N ILE A 131 -9.29 -28.67 11.79
CA ILE A 131 -10.25 -29.71 11.40
C ILE A 131 -9.61 -31.11 11.47
N ILE A 132 -8.39 -31.28 10.94
CA ILE A 132 -7.68 -32.56 10.94
C ILE A 132 -7.35 -33.04 12.36
N PHE A 133 -6.96 -32.13 13.27
CA PHE A 133 -6.58 -32.46 14.64
C PHE A 133 -7.75 -32.48 15.63
N TYR A 134 -8.93 -31.94 15.26
CA TYR A 134 -10.12 -31.95 16.12
C TYR A 134 -10.58 -33.37 16.55
N PRO A 135 -10.53 -34.42 15.70
CA PRO A 135 -10.79 -35.80 16.13
C PRO A 135 -9.67 -36.41 16.98
N LEU A 136 -8.42 -35.97 16.79
CA LEU A 136 -7.25 -36.47 17.52
C LEU A 136 -7.23 -35.97 18.96
N SER A 137 -7.64 -34.73 19.22
CA SER A 137 -7.75 -34.16 20.57
C SER A 137 -8.84 -34.82 21.41
N LYS A 138 -9.92 -35.34 20.80
CA LYS A 138 -10.96 -36.13 21.51
C LYS A 138 -10.49 -37.49 22.02
N ARG A 139 -9.32 -37.99 21.59
CA ARG A 139 -8.74 -39.26 22.07
C ARG A 139 -7.73 -39.10 23.20
N ILE A 140 -7.37 -37.88 23.60
CA ILE A 140 -6.32 -37.63 24.62
C ILE A 140 -6.88 -37.48 26.05
N ASN A 141 -8.20 -37.37 26.24
CA ASN A 141 -8.84 -37.39 27.57
C ASN A 141 -9.23 -38.81 28.03
N THR A 142 -8.42 -39.82 27.73
CA THR A 142 -8.66 -41.19 28.21
C THR A 142 -7.34 -41.91 28.50
N VAL A 143 -6.59 -41.37 29.46
CA VAL A 143 -5.62 -42.12 30.27
C VAL A 143 -5.51 -41.46 31.64
#